data_AF-A0A6N3T6R7-F1
#
_entry.id   AF-A0A6N3T6R7-F1
#
_cell.length_a   1.000
_cell.length_b   1.000
_cell.length_c   1.000
_cell.angle_alpha   90.00
_cell.angle_beta   90.00
_cell.angle_gamma   90.00
#
_symmetry.space_group_name_H-M   'P 1'
#
loop_
_entity.id
_entity.type
_entity.pdbx_description
1 polymer ?
#
loop_
_entity_poly.entity_id
_entity_poly.type
_entity_poly.pdbx_seq_one_letter_code
_entity_poly.pdbx_strand_id
1 'polypeptide(L)'
;MIQDMMSGGASVEATLDLWASGLRSAKERIAPLFMQKRVATSACASLDVLIDNEPRKTRWMRTEAAGYPGLWRQEALLGRGHWDADALRDVVREHVVEHLGTEEGLLVINETGFLKKCQASCGVGQHYTGSVGKITNCQIGVFATSVSARGHAFVDRAQKTGDRAVST
;
A
#
# COMPACT_ATOMS: atom_id res chain seq x y z
N MET A 1 -2.55 45.03 11.63
CA MET A 1 -3.66 44.78 10.68
C MET A 1 -3.00 44.24 9.42
N ILE A 2 -2.94 42.94 9.13
CA ILE A 2 -3.82 41.81 9.41
C ILE A 2 -2.89 40.63 9.76
N GLN A 3 -2.87 40.26 11.04
CA GLN A 3 -2.16 39.10 11.57
C GLN A 3 -3.25 38.24 12.19
N ASP A 4 -4.17 37.75 11.35
CA ASP A 4 -5.32 36.96 11.82
C ASP A 4 -6.03 36.20 10.68
N MET A 5 -5.30 35.32 10.00
CA MET A 5 -5.94 34.31 9.13
C MET A 5 -5.16 33.00 9.20
N MET A 6 -5.81 32.00 9.79
CA MET A 6 -5.55 30.55 9.66
C MET A 6 -4.39 29.95 10.50
N SER A 7 -4.52 29.98 11.82
CA SER A 7 -3.91 28.96 12.71
C SER A 7 -5.00 28.30 13.55
N GLY A 8 -5.93 27.64 12.87
CA GLY A 8 -6.89 26.71 13.50
C GLY A 8 -6.38 25.28 13.35
N GLY A 9 -5.27 24.94 14.01
CA GLY A 9 -4.81 23.56 14.07
C GLY A 9 -5.82 22.72 14.86
N ALA A 10 -6.29 21.62 14.28
CA ALA A 10 -7.11 20.66 15.02
C ALA A 10 -6.32 20.16 16.25
N SER A 11 -7.01 19.97 17.37
CA SER A 11 -6.41 19.32 18.55
C SER A 11 -5.79 17.98 18.16
N VAL A 12 -4.78 17.54 18.90
CA VAL A 12 -4.19 16.20 18.75
C VAL A 12 -5.29 15.14 18.84
N GLU A 13 -6.23 15.29 19.76
CA GLU A 13 -7.36 14.38 19.94
C GLU A 13 -8.26 14.34 18.70
N ALA A 14 -8.65 15.51 18.18
CA ALA A 14 -9.46 15.61 16.96
C ALA A 14 -8.75 15.01 15.74
N THR A 15 -7.44 15.16 15.66
CA THR A 15 -6.62 14.58 14.60
C THR A 15 -6.59 13.05 14.73
N LEU A 16 -6.37 12.52 15.95
CA LEU A 16 -6.38 11.08 16.21
C LEU A 16 -7.74 10.45 15.93
N ASP A 17 -8.84 11.11 16.30
CA ASP A 17 -10.20 10.65 16.01
C ASP A 17 -10.47 10.61 14.50
N LEU A 18 -9.99 11.62 13.77
CA LEU A 18 -10.07 11.64 12.30
C LEU A 18 -9.28 10.47 11.69
N TRP A 19 -8.06 10.21 12.17
CA TRP A 19 -7.26 9.07 11.72
C TRP A 19 -7.93 7.72 12.05
N ALA A 20 -8.42 7.56 13.27
CA ALA A 20 -9.07 6.32 13.71
C ALA A 20 -10.38 6.06 12.95
N SER A 21 -11.18 7.10 12.69
CA SER A 21 -12.40 6.99 11.87
C SER A 21 -12.07 6.70 10.40
N GLY A 22 -11.07 7.37 9.83
CA GLY A 22 -10.60 7.11 8.47
C GLY A 22 -10.10 5.68 8.28
N LEU A 23 -9.27 5.18 9.20
CA LEU A 23 -8.78 3.80 9.16
C LEU A 23 -9.90 2.77 9.31
N ARG A 24 -10.90 3.03 10.17
CA ARG A 24 -12.08 2.17 10.30
C ARG A 24 -12.90 2.14 9.00
N SER A 25 -13.19 3.30 8.41
CA SER A 25 -13.89 3.40 7.13
C SER A 25 -13.15 2.67 6.01
N ALA A 26 -11.83 2.82 5.92
CA ALA A 26 -11.01 2.07 4.96
C ALA A 26 -11.11 0.55 5.16
N LYS A 27 -11.05 0.08 6.41
CA LYS A 27 -11.19 -1.36 6.73
C LYS A 27 -12.59 -1.90 6.37
N GLU A 28 -13.63 -1.13 6.64
CA GLU A 28 -15.01 -1.49 6.28
C GLU A 28 -15.19 -1.61 4.77
N ARG A 29 -14.58 -0.72 3.99
CA ARG A 29 -14.63 -0.75 2.52
C ARG A 29 -13.93 -1.98 1.92
N ILE A 30 -12.80 -2.42 2.50
CA ILE A 30 -12.04 -3.56 1.96
C ILE A 30 -12.53 -4.91 2.48
N ALA A 31 -13.23 -4.95 3.62
CA ALA A 31 -13.66 -6.20 4.25
C ALA A 31 -14.49 -7.13 3.32
N PRO A 32 -15.40 -6.62 2.46
CA PRO A 32 -16.16 -7.44 1.51
C PRO A 32 -15.31 -8.14 0.44
N LEU A 33 -14.08 -7.69 0.20
CA LEU A 33 -13.18 -8.30 -0.79
C LEU A 33 -12.64 -9.67 -0.33
N PHE A 34 -12.83 -10.00 0.95
CA PHE A 34 -12.41 -11.27 1.51
C PHE A 34 -13.62 -12.19 1.69
N MET A 35 -13.59 -13.36 1.06
CA MET A 35 -14.70 -14.33 1.08
C MET A 35 -15.11 -14.79 2.50
N GLN A 36 -14.21 -14.69 3.48
CA GLN A 36 -14.44 -15.18 4.83
C GLN A 36 -14.13 -14.09 5.85
N LYS A 37 -15.04 -13.88 6.82
CA LYS A 37 -14.89 -12.88 7.89
C LYS A 37 -13.55 -12.99 8.63
N ARG A 38 -13.08 -14.21 8.90
CA ARG A 38 -11.76 -14.45 9.54
C ARG A 38 -10.57 -13.95 8.71
N VAL A 39 -10.67 -13.97 7.38
CA VAL A 39 -9.63 -13.48 6.46
C VAL A 39 -9.69 -11.95 6.43
N ALA A 40 -10.88 -11.36 6.36
CA ALA A 40 -11.05 -9.90 6.50
C ALA A 40 -10.47 -9.38 7.83
N THR A 41 -10.76 -10.04 8.95
CA THR A 41 -10.18 -9.70 10.26
C THR A 41 -8.65 -9.79 10.25
N SER A 42 -8.10 -10.84 9.63
CA SER A 42 -6.64 -11.00 9.50
C SER A 42 -6.01 -9.90 8.63
N ALA A 43 -6.68 -9.49 7.56
CA ALA A 43 -6.25 -8.40 6.70
C ALA A 43 -6.28 -7.05 7.43
N CYS A 44 -7.36 -6.75 8.15
CA CYS A 44 -7.48 -5.54 8.95
C CYS A 44 -6.40 -5.45 10.03
N ALA A 45 -6.15 -6.55 10.75
CA ALA A 45 -5.06 -6.63 11.73
C ALA A 45 -3.68 -6.47 11.08
N SER A 46 -3.48 -7.00 9.86
CA SER A 46 -2.24 -6.76 9.13
C SER A 46 -2.05 -5.29 8.77
N LEU A 47 -3.12 -4.55 8.46
CA LEU A 47 -3.04 -3.11 8.19
C LEU A 47 -2.69 -2.31 9.45
N ASP A 48 -3.27 -2.67 10.60
CA ASP A 48 -2.92 -2.06 11.89
C ASP A 48 -1.43 -2.12 12.15
N VAL A 49 -0.85 -3.31 12.01
CA VAL A 49 0.60 -3.48 12.22
C VAL A 49 1.42 -2.79 11.13
N LEU A 50 0.92 -2.69 9.89
CA LEU A 50 1.63 -1.98 8.83
C LEU A 50 1.66 -0.47 9.05
N ILE A 51 0.70 0.11 9.77
CA ILE A 51 0.65 1.55 10.07
C ILE A 51 1.33 1.85 11.42
N ASP A 52 1.42 0.87 12.31
CA ASP A 52 2.06 1.02 13.62
C ASP A 52 3.55 1.43 13.52
N ASN A 53 4.10 1.98 14.60
CA ASN A 53 5.44 2.58 14.61
C ASN A 53 6.60 1.55 14.73
N GLU A 54 6.34 0.28 14.45
CA GLU A 54 7.35 -0.78 14.57
C GLU A 54 8.45 -0.63 13.49
N PRO A 55 9.74 -0.48 13.87
CA PRO A 55 10.83 -0.22 12.92
C PRO A 55 11.10 -1.39 11.95
N ARG A 56 10.75 -2.63 12.31
CA ARG A 56 10.96 -3.80 11.46
C ARG A 56 9.73 -4.69 11.39
N LYS A 57 9.08 -4.72 10.22
CA LYS A 57 7.81 -5.43 10.01
C LYS A 57 8.00 -6.75 9.27
N THR A 58 8.82 -7.65 9.83
CA THR A 58 8.92 -9.02 9.29
C THR A 58 7.59 -9.77 9.44
N ARG A 59 7.36 -10.87 8.71
CA ARG A 59 6.12 -11.67 8.87
C ARG A 59 5.94 -12.18 10.31
N TRP A 60 7.03 -12.56 10.98
CA TRP A 60 7.03 -13.00 12.38
C TRP A 60 6.62 -11.88 13.33
N MET A 61 7.32 -10.75 13.28
CA MET A 61 7.01 -9.57 14.10
C MET A 61 5.57 -9.08 13.86
N ARG A 62 5.09 -9.13 12.62
CA ARG A 62 3.70 -8.76 12.32
C ARG A 62 2.66 -9.71 12.89
N THR A 63 3.01 -10.98 13.02
CA THR A 63 2.14 -12.00 13.59
C THR A 63 2.06 -11.83 15.10
N GLU A 64 3.20 -11.60 15.76
CA GLU A 64 3.28 -11.31 17.20
C GLU A 64 2.53 -10.03 17.55
N ALA A 65 2.77 -8.93 16.80
CA ALA A 65 2.09 -7.66 17.00
C ALA A 65 0.56 -7.76 16.78
N ALA A 66 0.12 -8.67 15.91
CA ALA A 66 -1.31 -8.96 15.71
C ALA A 66 -1.89 -9.96 16.74
N GLY A 67 -1.11 -10.42 17.72
CA GLY A 67 -1.54 -11.33 18.79
C GLY A 67 -1.82 -12.77 18.33
N TYR A 68 -1.24 -13.21 17.22
CA TYR A 68 -1.48 -14.56 16.69
C TYR A 68 -0.43 -15.58 17.15
N PRO A 69 -0.82 -16.82 17.52
CA PRO A 69 0.10 -17.84 18.05
C PRO A 69 0.99 -18.49 16.96
N GLY A 70 1.10 -17.89 15.78
CA GLY A 70 1.91 -18.42 14.68
C GLY A 70 1.57 -17.82 13.31
N LEU A 71 2.48 -18.01 12.35
CA LEU A 71 2.47 -17.36 11.04
C LEU A 71 1.27 -17.73 10.15
N TRP A 72 0.56 -18.79 10.48
CA TRP A 72 -0.45 -19.41 9.61
C TRP A 72 -1.51 -18.43 9.10
N ARG A 73 -1.97 -17.49 9.93
CA ARG A 73 -2.98 -16.50 9.50
C ARG A 73 -2.43 -15.50 8.48
N GLN A 74 -1.18 -15.05 8.66
CA GLN A 74 -0.51 -14.16 7.72
C GLN A 74 -0.13 -14.89 6.43
N GLU A 75 0.22 -16.18 6.51
CA GLU A 75 0.47 -17.01 5.34
C GLU A 75 -0.81 -17.34 4.57
N ALA A 76 -1.90 -17.60 5.28
CA ALA A 76 -3.22 -17.79 4.69
C ALA A 76 -3.70 -16.52 3.98
N LEU A 77 -3.36 -15.32 4.47
CA LEU A 77 -3.70 -14.07 3.80
C LEU A 77 -2.80 -13.80 2.58
N LEU A 78 -1.48 -13.86 2.76
CA LEU A 78 -0.52 -13.35 1.76
C LEU A 78 0.03 -14.42 0.81
N GLY A 79 -0.10 -15.70 1.15
CA GLY A 79 0.51 -16.80 0.40
C GLY A 79 -0.47 -17.87 -0.08
N ARG A 80 -1.64 -18.00 0.56
CA ARG A 80 -2.65 -19.03 0.21
C ARG A 80 -4.07 -18.49 0.05
N GLY A 81 -4.25 -17.19 0.22
CA GLY A 81 -5.56 -16.55 0.24
C GLY A 81 -6.04 -16.29 -1.18
N HIS A 82 -7.33 -16.50 -1.42
CA HIS A 82 -7.98 -16.09 -2.66
C HIS A 82 -8.70 -14.76 -2.42
N TRP A 83 -8.02 -13.66 -2.75
CA TRP A 83 -8.57 -12.31 -2.76
C TRP A 83 -8.00 -11.57 -3.96
N ASP A 84 -8.79 -10.66 -4.51
CA ASP A 84 -8.44 -9.94 -5.72
C ASP A 84 -7.69 -8.65 -5.37
N ALA A 85 -6.42 -8.62 -5.77
CA ALA A 85 -5.55 -7.48 -5.50
C ALA A 85 -5.88 -6.25 -6.35
N ASP A 86 -6.54 -6.44 -7.48
CA ASP A 86 -6.96 -5.37 -8.38
C ASP A 86 -8.30 -4.80 -7.90
N ALA A 87 -9.22 -5.64 -7.41
CA ALA A 87 -10.41 -5.16 -6.71
C ALA A 87 -10.07 -4.35 -5.45
N LEU A 88 -9.03 -4.75 -4.70
CA LEU A 88 -8.51 -3.95 -3.58
C LEU A 88 -7.96 -2.61 -4.06
N ARG A 89 -7.22 -2.60 -5.17
CA ARG A 89 -6.73 -1.36 -5.80
C ARG A 89 -7.89 -0.46 -6.18
N ASP A 90 -8.97 -0.99 -6.75
CA ASP A 90 -10.12 -0.20 -7.19
C ASP A 90 -10.81 0.48 -6.00
N VAL A 91 -10.99 -0.22 -4.87
CA VAL A 91 -11.52 0.39 -3.63
C VAL A 91 -10.62 1.53 -3.13
N VAL A 92 -9.30 1.37 -3.17
CA VAL A 92 -8.35 2.44 -2.80
C VAL A 92 -8.45 3.61 -3.77
N ARG A 93 -8.51 3.32 -5.07
CA ARG A 93 -8.62 4.34 -6.13
C ARG A 93 -9.89 5.17 -5.97
N GLU A 94 -11.03 4.52 -5.76
CA GLU A 94 -12.30 5.20 -5.51
C GLU A 94 -12.23 6.09 -4.28
N HIS A 95 -11.67 5.59 -3.18
CA HIS A 95 -11.48 6.38 -1.97
C HIS A 95 -10.59 7.61 -2.20
N VAL A 96 -9.50 7.46 -2.95
CA VAL A 96 -8.60 8.56 -3.32
C VAL A 96 -9.31 9.58 -4.20
N VAL A 97 -10.07 9.14 -5.21
CA VAL A 97 -10.80 10.05 -6.11
C VAL A 97 -11.87 10.83 -5.35
N GLU A 98 -12.60 10.17 -4.44
CA GLU A 98 -13.63 10.79 -3.61
C GLU A 98 -13.07 11.93 -2.73
N HIS A 99 -11.88 11.74 -2.15
CA HIS A 99 -11.31 12.67 -1.17
C HIS A 99 -10.33 13.67 -1.78
N LEU A 100 -9.50 13.22 -2.72
CA LEU A 100 -8.39 14.00 -3.29
C LEU A 100 -8.64 14.40 -4.75
N GLY A 101 -9.67 13.87 -5.40
CA GLY A 101 -9.98 14.19 -6.80
C GLY A 101 -10.34 15.66 -7.00
N THR A 102 -9.77 16.25 -8.04
CA THR A 102 -10.03 17.62 -8.50
C THR A 102 -9.94 17.66 -10.03
N GLU A 103 -10.60 18.62 -10.68
CA GLU A 103 -10.51 18.79 -12.14
C GLU A 103 -9.06 19.06 -12.60
N GLU A 104 -8.28 19.75 -11.77
CA GLU A 104 -6.87 20.10 -12.03
C GLU A 104 -5.88 19.01 -11.56
N GLY A 105 -6.38 17.82 -11.22
CA GLY A 105 -5.54 16.72 -10.72
C GLY A 105 -4.59 16.17 -11.78
N LEU A 106 -3.37 15.82 -11.38
CA LEU A 106 -2.36 15.20 -12.22
C LEU A 106 -2.23 13.71 -11.91
N LEU A 107 -1.95 12.92 -12.95
CA LEU A 107 -1.56 11.52 -12.81
C LEU A 107 -0.05 11.39 -13.07
N VAL A 108 0.71 11.03 -12.04
CA VAL A 108 2.16 10.83 -12.14
C VAL A 108 2.45 9.33 -12.24
N ILE A 109 3.20 8.94 -13.26
CA ILE A 109 3.66 7.56 -13.44
C ILE A 109 5.15 7.49 -13.09
N ASN A 110 5.52 6.56 -12.24
CA ASN A 110 6.92 6.34 -11.86
C ASN A 110 7.27 4.86 -11.76
N GLU A 111 8.50 4.51 -12.16
CA GLU A 111 9.07 3.19 -11.92
C GLU A 111 9.91 3.20 -10.64
N THR A 112 9.81 2.15 -9.84
CA THR A 112 10.62 1.98 -8.62
C THR A 112 11.20 0.57 -8.57
N GLY A 113 12.52 0.48 -8.43
CA GLY A 113 13.22 -0.77 -8.26
C GLY A 113 13.40 -1.14 -6.79
N PHE A 114 12.97 -2.35 -6.45
CA PHE A 114 13.10 -2.95 -5.12
C PHE A 114 14.21 -4.00 -5.14
N LEU A 115 15.32 -3.72 -4.46
CA LEU A 115 16.45 -4.65 -4.38
C LEU A 115 16.04 -6.01 -3.80
N LYS A 116 16.51 -7.08 -4.44
CA LYS A 116 16.28 -8.45 -3.99
C LYS A 116 17.58 -9.22 -3.87
N LYS A 117 17.70 -9.97 -2.78
CA LYS A 117 18.78 -10.96 -2.60
C LYS A 117 18.40 -12.36 -3.09
N CYS A 118 17.13 -12.59 -3.41
CA CYS A 118 16.59 -13.88 -3.81
C CYS A 118 16.25 -13.94 -5.31
N GLN A 119 16.05 -15.16 -5.82
CA GLN A 119 15.61 -15.45 -7.20
C GLN A 119 14.17 -15.95 -7.29
N ALA A 120 13.55 -16.32 -6.17
CA ALA A 120 12.22 -16.95 -6.16
C ALA A 120 11.04 -15.96 -6.16
N SER A 121 11.30 -14.64 -6.13
CA SER A 121 10.22 -13.65 -6.12
C SER A 121 9.75 -13.35 -7.55
N CYS A 122 8.44 -13.29 -7.78
CA CYS A 122 7.86 -12.96 -9.10
C CYS A 122 8.44 -11.65 -9.68
N GLY A 123 8.79 -11.60 -10.97
CA GLY A 123 9.31 -10.38 -11.60
C GLY A 123 10.67 -9.91 -11.07
N VAL A 124 11.42 -10.76 -10.36
CA VAL A 124 12.81 -10.47 -9.99
C VAL A 124 13.72 -10.75 -11.18
N GLY A 125 14.68 -9.85 -11.43
CA GLY A 125 15.65 -10.00 -12.50
C GLY A 125 16.72 -8.92 -12.46
N GLN A 126 17.65 -8.99 -13.42
CA GLN A 126 18.63 -7.93 -13.65
C GLN A 126 17.93 -6.76 -14.34
N HIS A 127 17.68 -5.69 -13.59
CA HIS A 127 17.12 -4.46 -14.12
C HIS A 127 17.95 -3.27 -13.67
N TYR A 128 17.98 -2.23 -14.50
CA TYR A 128 18.47 -0.93 -14.08
C TYR A 128 17.51 -0.36 -13.04
N THR A 129 18.02 0.06 -11.89
CA THR A 129 17.23 0.75 -10.87
C THR A 129 17.86 2.10 -10.55
N GLY A 130 17.10 3.18 -10.76
CA GLY A 130 17.56 4.55 -10.51
C GLY A 130 17.99 4.77 -9.06
N SER A 131 17.37 4.09 -8.10
CA SER A 131 17.69 4.19 -6.67
C SER A 131 19.12 3.73 -6.32
N VAL A 132 19.75 2.92 -7.18
CA VAL A 132 21.12 2.42 -6.97
C VAL A 132 22.04 2.81 -8.14
N GLY A 133 21.49 3.37 -9.21
CA GLY A 133 22.25 3.85 -10.37
C GLY A 133 22.91 2.75 -11.21
N LYS A 134 22.49 1.49 -11.07
CA LYS A 134 23.09 0.35 -11.79
C LYS A 134 22.09 -0.76 -12.10
N ILE A 135 22.50 -1.67 -12.98
CA ILE A 135 21.82 -2.94 -13.20
C ILE A 135 22.13 -3.87 -12.03
N THR A 136 21.08 -4.38 -11.39
CA THR A 136 21.21 -5.34 -10.30
C THR A 136 19.93 -6.15 -10.13
N ASN A 137 20.01 -7.19 -9.29
CA ASN A 137 18.87 -8.05 -9.00
C ASN A 137 17.81 -7.28 -8.21
N CYS A 138 16.69 -6.97 -8.86
CA CYS A 138 15.59 -6.23 -8.27
C CYS A 138 14.26 -6.62 -8.90
N GLN A 139 13.17 -6.18 -8.28
CA GLN A 139 11.84 -6.15 -8.89
C GLN A 139 11.53 -4.73 -9.29
N ILE A 140 10.94 -4.51 -10.47
CA ILE A 140 10.47 -3.19 -10.88
C ILE A 140 8.95 -3.11 -10.73
N GLY A 141 8.49 -2.17 -9.91
CA GLY A 141 7.08 -1.78 -9.85
C GLY A 141 6.87 -0.46 -10.58
N VAL A 142 5.82 -0.38 -11.37
CA VAL A 142 5.31 0.86 -11.97
C VAL A 142 4.11 1.31 -11.16
N PHE A 143 4.10 2.56 -10.72
CA PHE A 143 3.05 3.10 -9.88
C PHE A 143 2.42 4.33 -10.50
N ALA A 144 1.11 4.44 -10.36
CA ALA A 144 0.38 5.64 -10.71
C ALA A 144 -0.07 6.37 -9.44
N THR A 145 0.24 7.66 -9.37
CA THR A 145 -0.09 8.52 -8.23
C THR A 145 -1.01 9.64 -8.69
N SER A 146 -2.17 9.76 -8.06
CA SER A 146 -3.03 10.94 -8.20
C SER A 146 -2.47 12.05 -7.32
N VAL A 147 -2.30 13.24 -7.90
CA VAL A 147 -1.75 14.42 -7.23
C VAL A 147 -2.69 15.60 -7.47
N SER A 148 -3.08 16.30 -6.41
CA SER A 148 -3.90 17.50 -6.48
C SER A 148 -3.53 18.49 -5.38
N ALA A 149 -4.18 19.65 -5.38
CA ALA A 149 -4.08 20.61 -4.28
C ALA A 149 -4.54 20.04 -2.93
N ARG A 150 -5.30 18.94 -2.90
CA ARG A 150 -5.78 18.28 -1.68
C ARG A 150 -4.81 17.24 -1.12
N GLY A 151 -3.83 16.82 -1.91
CA GLY A 151 -2.85 15.81 -1.50
C GLY A 151 -2.45 14.87 -2.63
N HIS A 152 -1.83 13.76 -2.27
CA HIS A 152 -1.40 12.75 -3.24
C HIS A 152 -1.52 11.34 -2.67
N ALA A 153 -1.84 10.38 -3.53
CA ALA A 153 -1.93 8.97 -3.17
C ALA A 153 -1.75 8.04 -4.38
N PHE A 154 -1.24 6.84 -4.12
CA PHE A 154 -1.16 5.78 -5.14
C PHE A 154 -2.56 5.29 -5.50
N VAL A 155 -2.83 5.21 -6.80
CA VAL A 155 -4.11 4.78 -7.38
C VAL A 155 -4.00 3.57 -8.30
N ASP A 156 -2.78 3.23 -8.73
CA ASP A 156 -2.53 2.02 -9.51
C ASP A 156 -1.11 1.48 -9.31
N ARG A 157 -0.93 0.20 -9.64
CA ARG A 157 0.34 -0.53 -9.59
C ARG A 157 0.39 -1.60 -10.69
N ALA A 158 1.52 -1.69 -11.37
CA ALA A 158 1.87 -2.81 -12.23
C ALA A 158 3.25 -3.33 -11.85
N GLN A 159 3.50 -4.62 -12.06
CA GLN A 159 4.82 -5.21 -11.88
C GLN A 159 5.39 -5.56 -13.24
N LYS A 160 6.65 -5.19 -13.47
CA LYS A 160 7.38 -5.69 -14.63
C LYS A 160 7.65 -7.17 -14.42
N THR A 161 6.93 -8.01 -15.16
CA THR A 161 7.23 -9.44 -15.27
C THR A 161 8.14 -9.65 -16.46
N GLY A 162 9.20 -10.44 -16.30
CA GLY A 162 10.15 -10.66 -17.38
C GLY A 162 9.51 -11.45 -18.52
N ASP A 163 9.40 -10.85 -19.71
CA ASP A 163 9.49 -11.62 -20.94
C ASP A 163 10.93 -12.12 -21.05
N ARG A 164 11.11 -13.41 -21.33
CA ARG A 164 12.38 -13.87 -21.91
C ARG A 164 12.62 -12.98 -23.13
N ALA A 165 13.82 -12.42 -23.22
CA ALA A 165 14.29 -11.68 -24.37
C ALA A 165 13.73 -12.28 -25.66
N VAL A 166 12.90 -11.51 -26.38
CA VAL A 166 12.71 -11.76 -27.81
C VAL A 166 14.08 -11.44 -28.42
N SER A 167 14.82 -12.52 -28.69
CA SER A 167 15.97 -12.49 -29.59
C SER A 167 15.51 -11.83 -30.88
N THR A 168 16.08 -10.67 -31.19
CA THR A 168 16.13 -10.14 -32.56
C THR A 168 17.57 -10.25 -33.02
#